data_AF-A0A5J6PFP6-F1
#
_entry.id   AF-A0A5J6PFP6-F1
#
_cell.length_a   1.000
_cell.length_b   1.000
_cell.length_c   1.000
_cell.angle_alpha   90.00
_cell.angle_beta   90.00
_cell.angle_gamma   90.00
#
_symmetry.space_group_name_H-M   'P 1'
#
loop_
_entity.id
_entity.type
_entity.pdbx_description
1 polymer ?
#
loop_
_entity_poly.entity_id
_entity_poly.type
_entity_poly.pdbx_seq_one_letter_code
_entity_poly.pdbx_strand_id
1 'polypeptide(L)'
;MGGAVGAAVLYVFRAQLLGRDLEQRLHEAENSLQGYQRDVAEHFAQTSQLVNNLTQAYREVHEHLASGALKLATPAISRQIIDSANTNLSGDTKAYINEQRIEPPRDWAPKTPGTKGTLSEDYDLREDQHHSRMPTESADDFDFDGKANRY
;
A
#
# COMPACT_ATOMS: atom_id res chain seq x y z
N MET A 1 -34.63 57.13 21.13
CA MET A 1 -33.15 57.02 21.05
C MET A 1 -32.58 55.67 21.53
N GLY A 2 -33.37 54.72 22.06
CA GLY A 2 -32.82 53.46 22.59
C GLY A 2 -32.46 52.37 21.56
N GLY A 3 -33.11 52.37 20.38
CA GLY A 3 -32.92 51.30 19.39
C GLY A 3 -31.51 51.22 18.79
N ALA A 4 -30.86 52.36 18.56
CA ALA A 4 -29.51 52.40 17.99
C ALA A 4 -28.45 51.86 18.96
N VAL A 5 -28.61 52.13 20.27
CA VAL A 5 -27.70 51.63 21.31
C VAL A 5 -27.86 50.11 21.47
N GLY A 6 -29.09 49.60 21.45
CA GLY A 6 -29.35 48.15 21.48
C GLY A 6 -28.76 47.42 20.27
N ALA A 7 -28.88 47.99 19.07
CA ALA A 7 -28.29 47.42 17.85
C ALA A 7 -26.75 47.39 17.91
N ALA A 8 -26.12 48.45 18.44
CA ALA A 8 -24.66 48.49 18.61
C ALA A 8 -24.17 47.42 19.59
N VAL A 9 -24.86 47.20 20.71
CA VAL A 9 -24.52 46.16 21.69
C VAL A 9 -24.65 44.76 21.08
N LEU A 10 -25.74 44.48 20.34
CA LEU A 10 -25.93 43.19 19.67
C LEU A 10 -24.89 42.94 18.56
N TYR A 11 -24.50 43.99 17.82
CA TYR A 11 -23.47 43.90 16.79
C TYR A 11 -22.10 43.56 17.38
N VAL A 12 -21.70 44.25 18.46
CA VAL A 12 -20.42 43.98 19.15
C VAL A 12 -20.42 42.57 19.76
N PHE A 13 -21.53 42.15 20.37
CA PHE A 13 -21.66 40.80 20.91
C PHE A 13 -21.57 39.72 19.84
N ARG A 14 -22.22 39.90 18.68
CA ARG A 14 -22.06 38.98 17.54
C ARG A 14 -20.63 38.95 17.03
N ALA A 15 -19.98 40.10 16.84
CA ALA A 15 -18.60 40.16 16.38
C ALA A 15 -17.63 39.39 17.30
N GLN A 16 -17.85 39.45 18.62
CA GLN A 16 -17.07 38.67 19.59
C GLN A 16 -17.32 37.16 19.50
N LEU A 17 -18.57 36.73 19.26
CA LEU A 17 -18.89 35.31 19.08
C LEU A 17 -18.28 34.75 17.78
N LEU A 18 -18.41 35.49 16.67
CA LEU A 18 -17.80 35.11 15.38
C LEU A 18 -16.27 35.03 15.45
N GLY A 19 -15.63 35.94 16.19
CA GLY A 19 -14.18 35.90 16.40
C GLY A 19 -13.73 34.64 17.14
N ARG A 20 -14.44 34.27 18.20
CA ARG A 20 -14.17 33.04 18.98
C ARG A 20 -14.35 31.77 18.16
N ASP A 21 -15.41 31.69 17.36
CA ASP A 21 -15.64 30.53 16.47
C ASP A 21 -14.54 30.39 15.42
N LEU A 22 -14.04 31.50 14.89
CA LEU A 22 -12.94 31.50 13.91
C LEU A 22 -11.61 31.07 14.55
N GLU A 23 -11.29 31.60 15.73
CA GLU A 23 -10.12 31.18 16.52
C GLU A 23 -10.18 29.69 16.86
N GLN A 24 -11.35 29.18 17.26
CA GLN A 24 -11.53 27.77 17.57
C GLN A 24 -11.31 26.88 16.35
N ARG A 25 -11.88 27.24 15.18
CA ARG A 25 -11.67 26.50 13.92
C ARG A 25 -10.21 26.50 13.49
N LEU A 26 -9.53 27.64 13.66
CA LEU A 26 -8.10 27.75 13.37
C LEU A 26 -7.31 26.79 14.27
N HIS A 27 -7.57 26.83 15.58
CA HIS A 27 -6.89 25.97 16.53
C HIS A 27 -7.18 24.48 16.29
N GLU A 28 -8.41 24.12 15.94
CA GLU A 28 -8.79 22.76 15.59
C GLU A 28 -8.08 22.28 14.31
N ALA A 29 -8.00 23.12 13.28
CA ALA A 29 -7.27 22.82 12.06
C ALA A 29 -5.76 22.66 12.31
N GLU A 30 -5.15 23.52 13.12
CA GLU A 30 -3.74 23.40 13.53
C GLU A 30 -3.48 22.10 14.29
N ASN A 31 -4.35 21.75 15.24
CA ASN A 31 -4.23 20.51 16.00
C ASN A 31 -4.38 19.28 15.11
N SER A 32 -5.33 19.29 14.17
CA SER A 32 -5.51 18.22 13.19
C SER A 32 -4.27 18.05 12.30
N LEU A 33 -3.69 19.16 11.83
CA LEU A 33 -2.50 19.15 11.00
C LEU A 33 -1.28 18.63 11.78
N GLN A 34 -1.10 19.05 13.03
CA GLN A 34 -0.05 18.51 13.90
C GLN A 34 -0.23 17.00 14.16
N GLY A 35 -1.47 16.56 14.39
CA GLY A 35 -1.79 15.14 14.54
C GLY A 35 -1.40 14.35 13.29
N TYR A 36 -1.81 14.82 12.12
CA TYR A 36 -1.45 14.19 10.84
C TYR A 36 0.07 14.14 10.61
N GLN A 37 0.79 15.22 10.88
CA GLN A 37 2.26 15.24 10.78
C GLN A 37 2.91 14.20 11.70
N ARG A 38 2.40 14.06 12.93
CA ARG A 38 2.88 13.07 13.90
C ARG A 38 2.65 11.65 13.38
N ASP A 39 1.45 11.37 12.87
CA ASP A 39 1.08 10.04 12.36
C ASP A 39 1.91 9.66 11.13
N VAL A 40 2.17 10.63 10.23
CA VAL A 40 3.08 10.42 9.09
C VAL A 40 4.50 10.13 9.56
N ALA A 41 5.02 10.89 10.52
CA ALA A 41 6.36 10.66 11.07
C ALA A 41 6.48 9.28 11.73
N GLU A 42 5.45 8.87 12.49
CA GLU A 42 5.37 7.55 13.12
C GLU A 42 5.31 6.43 12.07
N HIS A 43 4.51 6.61 11.01
CA HIS A 43 4.45 5.65 9.91
C HIS A 43 5.81 5.45 9.24
N PHE A 44 6.50 6.54 8.87
CA PHE A 44 7.84 6.44 8.27
C PHE A 44 8.87 5.82 9.21
N ALA A 45 8.79 6.08 10.52
CA ALA A 45 9.64 5.43 11.50
C ALA A 45 9.40 3.91 11.51
N GLN A 46 8.13 3.48 11.58
CA GLN A 46 7.76 2.06 11.55
C GLN A 46 8.16 1.39 10.23
N THR A 47 7.92 2.04 9.09
CA THR A 47 8.31 1.52 7.77
C THR A 47 9.83 1.37 7.66
N SER A 48 10.62 2.33 8.15
CA SER A 48 12.08 2.25 8.09
C SER A 48 12.62 1.06 8.92
N GLN A 49 12.02 0.78 10.08
CA GLN A 49 12.33 -0.42 10.86
C GLN A 49 11.99 -1.70 10.08
N LEU A 50 10.82 -1.76 9.44
CA LEU A 50 10.40 -2.92 8.67
C LEU A 50 11.31 -3.18 7.46
N VAL A 51 11.72 -2.12 6.74
CA VAL A 51 12.68 -2.20 5.63
C VAL A 51 14.06 -2.67 6.10
N ASN A 52 14.51 -2.22 7.27
CA ASN A 52 15.77 -2.70 7.85
C ASN A 52 15.68 -4.20 8.18
N ASN A 53 14.59 -4.65 8.79
CA ASN A 53 14.35 -6.05 9.10
C ASN A 53 14.32 -6.91 7.82
N LEU A 54 13.67 -6.43 6.76
CA LEU A 54 13.67 -7.10 5.46
C LEU A 54 15.09 -7.22 4.88
N THR A 55 15.89 -6.15 4.98
CA THR A 55 17.28 -6.14 4.50
C THR A 55 18.13 -7.16 5.27
N GLN A 56 17.94 -7.27 6.58
CA GLN A 56 18.61 -8.27 7.40
C GLN A 56 18.18 -9.69 7.02
N ALA A 57 16.87 -9.95 6.91
CA ALA A 57 16.34 -11.25 6.51
C ALA A 57 16.86 -11.68 5.13
N TYR A 58 16.98 -10.74 4.18
CA TYR A 58 17.58 -11.00 2.87
C TYR A 58 19.04 -11.46 2.98
N ARG A 59 19.85 -10.79 3.80
CA ARG A 59 21.25 -11.19 4.03
C ARG A 59 21.35 -12.57 4.66
N GLU A 60 20.52 -12.86 5.66
CA GLU A 60 20.47 -14.17 6.33
C GLU A 60 20.11 -15.29 5.36
N VAL A 61 19.10 -15.08 4.50
CA VAL A 61 18.74 -16.03 3.44
C VAL A 61 19.90 -16.24 2.49
N HIS A 62 20.58 -15.18 2.07
CA HIS A 62 21.71 -15.29 1.16
C HIS A 62 22.89 -16.06 1.77
N GLU A 63 23.22 -15.79 3.03
CA GLU A 63 24.25 -16.52 3.78
C GLU A 63 23.86 -18.00 3.95
N HIS A 64 22.58 -18.28 4.26
CA HIS A 64 22.08 -19.65 4.37
C HIS A 64 22.20 -20.40 3.05
N LEU A 65 21.89 -19.76 1.92
CA LEU A 65 22.05 -20.34 0.59
C LEU A 65 23.53 -20.59 0.26
N ALA A 66 24.42 -19.66 0.56
CA ALA A 66 25.85 -19.82 0.32
C ALA A 66 26.45 -20.97 1.17
N SER A 67 26.13 -21.00 2.47
CA SER A 67 26.53 -22.06 3.39
C SER A 67 25.94 -23.42 3.00
N GLY A 68 24.66 -23.44 2.62
CA GLY A 68 23.97 -24.63 2.11
C GLY A 68 24.61 -25.15 0.84
N ALA A 69 24.89 -24.28 -0.14
CA ALA A 69 25.58 -24.64 -1.37
C ALA A 69 26.97 -25.21 -1.09
N LEU A 70 27.76 -24.58 -0.21
CA LEU A 70 29.08 -25.10 0.18
C LEU A 70 28.98 -26.49 0.82
N LYS A 71 28.06 -26.66 1.78
CA LYS A 71 27.83 -27.93 2.46
C LYS A 71 27.40 -29.01 1.48
N LEU A 72 26.38 -28.75 0.65
CA LEU A 72 25.84 -29.71 -0.32
C LEU A 72 26.82 -30.02 -1.47
N ALA A 73 27.63 -29.04 -1.89
CA ALA A 73 28.63 -29.21 -2.93
C ALA A 73 29.98 -29.73 -2.41
N THR A 74 30.11 -30.04 -1.12
CA THR A 74 31.37 -30.56 -0.55
C THR A 74 31.75 -31.87 -1.26
N PRO A 75 33.02 -32.08 -1.66
CA PRO A 75 33.46 -33.31 -2.32
C PRO A 75 33.14 -34.59 -1.54
N ALA A 76 33.08 -34.51 -0.21
CA ALA A 76 32.71 -35.64 0.65
C ALA A 76 31.23 -36.04 0.48
N ILE A 77 30.32 -35.07 0.39
CA ILE A 77 28.89 -35.32 0.17
C ILE A 77 28.65 -35.69 -1.30
N SER A 78 29.35 -35.05 -2.24
CA SER A 78 29.37 -35.48 -3.64
C SER A 78 29.79 -36.95 -3.78
N ARG A 79 30.87 -37.38 -3.11
CA ARG A 79 31.29 -38.78 -3.08
C ARG A 79 30.25 -39.68 -2.44
N GLN A 80 29.66 -39.28 -1.31
CA GLN A 80 28.60 -40.04 -0.67
C GLN A 80 27.35 -40.20 -1.56
N ILE A 81 26.97 -39.16 -2.30
CA ILE A 81 25.90 -39.21 -3.31
C ILE A 81 26.29 -40.14 -4.46
N ILE A 82 27.53 -40.06 -4.98
CA ILE A 82 28.02 -40.96 -6.03
C ILE A 82 28.07 -42.42 -5.55
N ASP A 83 28.52 -42.69 -4.33
CA ASP A 83 28.60 -44.04 -3.76
C ASP A 83 27.21 -44.62 -3.51
N SER A 84 26.30 -43.84 -2.94
CA SER A 84 24.89 -44.24 -2.76
C SER A 84 24.15 -44.39 -4.09
N ALA A 85 24.43 -43.54 -5.07
CA ALA A 85 23.92 -43.65 -6.42
C ALA A 85 24.47 -44.89 -7.12
N ASN A 86 25.78 -45.18 -7.06
CA ASN A 86 26.38 -46.41 -7.60
C ASN A 86 25.80 -47.68 -6.95
N THR A 87 25.41 -47.61 -5.68
CA THR A 87 24.77 -48.73 -4.99
C THR A 87 23.30 -48.92 -5.43
N ASN A 88 22.63 -47.87 -5.91
CA ASN A 88 21.22 -47.91 -6.36
C ASN A 88 21.03 -47.91 -7.91
N LEU A 89 22.06 -47.56 -8.69
CA LEU A 89 22.03 -47.35 -10.14
C LEU A 89 22.50 -48.55 -10.98
N SER A 90 22.45 -49.78 -10.44
CA SER A 90 22.35 -50.95 -11.32
C SER A 90 21.04 -50.94 -12.17
N GLY A 91 20.17 -49.94 -12.00
CA GLY A 91 19.02 -49.65 -12.85
C GLY A 91 19.16 -48.32 -13.59
N ASP A 92 19.27 -48.43 -14.90
CA ASP A 92 19.19 -47.41 -15.95
C ASP A 92 18.22 -46.25 -15.64
N THR A 93 18.69 -45.01 -15.57
CA THR A 93 17.83 -43.85 -15.91
C THR A 93 18.65 -42.61 -16.27
N LYS A 94 18.70 -42.36 -17.58
CA LYS A 94 19.18 -41.13 -18.20
C LYS A 94 18.61 -39.87 -17.54
N ALA A 95 19.52 -38.94 -17.24
CA ALA A 95 19.25 -37.60 -16.74
C ALA A 95 18.27 -36.83 -17.64
N TYR A 96 17.06 -36.58 -17.11
CA TYR A 96 16.03 -35.72 -17.67
C TYR A 96 16.27 -34.27 -17.21
N ILE A 97 17.45 -33.70 -17.49
CA ILE A 97 17.64 -32.25 -17.40
C ILE A 97 17.15 -31.68 -18.72
N ASN A 98 15.83 -31.57 -18.82
CA ASN A 98 15.19 -30.81 -19.89
C ASN A 98 15.49 -29.33 -19.59
N GLU A 99 16.22 -28.70 -20.52
CA GLU A 99 16.58 -27.29 -20.61
C GLU A 99 15.34 -26.38 -20.61
N GLN A 100 14.57 -26.37 -19.52
CA GLN A 100 13.46 -25.44 -19.34
C GLN A 100 14.08 -24.08 -19.07
N ARG A 101 14.17 -23.26 -20.12
CA ARG A 101 14.56 -21.85 -20.04
C ARG A 101 13.64 -21.14 -19.05
N ILE A 102 14.16 -20.89 -17.85
CA ILE A 102 13.51 -20.04 -16.87
C ILE A 102 13.72 -18.60 -17.35
N GLU A 103 12.73 -18.04 -18.03
CA GLU A 103 12.71 -16.61 -18.32
C GLU A 103 12.18 -15.83 -17.11
N PRO A 104 12.76 -14.66 -16.79
CA PRO A 104 12.26 -13.81 -15.72
C PRO A 104 10.81 -13.37 -15.99
N PRO A 105 9.99 -13.17 -14.95
CA PRO A 105 8.64 -12.65 -15.11
C PRO A 105 8.66 -11.35 -15.90
N ARG A 106 7.94 -11.34 -17.01
CA ARG A 106 7.90 -10.20 -17.92
C ARG A 106 6.93 -9.15 -17.36
N ASP A 107 7.40 -8.34 -16.40
CA ASP A 107 6.62 -7.29 -15.74
C ASP A 107 6.34 -6.04 -16.62
N TRP A 108 6.53 -6.16 -17.92
CA TRP A 108 6.15 -5.13 -18.88
C TRP A 108 5.57 -5.82 -20.11
N ALA A 109 4.26 -6.01 -20.13
CA ALA A 109 3.59 -6.43 -21.36
C ALA A 109 3.91 -5.38 -22.46
N PRO A 110 4.65 -5.73 -23.53
CA PRO A 110 4.82 -4.83 -24.65
C PRO A 110 3.43 -4.71 -25.30
N LYS A 111 2.87 -3.50 -25.27
CA LYS A 111 1.56 -3.22 -25.86
C LYS A 111 1.64 -3.50 -27.35
N THR A 112 0.66 -4.19 -27.91
CA THR A 112 0.52 -4.28 -29.37
C THR A 112 0.25 -2.87 -29.91
N PRO A 113 0.76 -2.50 -31.10
CA PRO A 113 0.50 -1.18 -31.66
C PRO A 113 -1.02 -0.94 -31.74
N GLY A 114 -1.52 0.02 -30.95
CA GLY A 114 -2.95 0.36 -30.90
C GLY A 114 -3.68 0.01 -29.59
N THR A 115 -3.08 -0.71 -28.63
CA THR A 115 -3.72 -0.94 -27.31
C THR A 115 -3.27 0.10 -26.27
N LYS A 116 -4.21 0.92 -25.79
CA LYS A 116 -4.02 1.82 -24.64
C LYS A 116 -3.98 0.98 -23.35
N GLY A 117 -3.11 1.35 -22.40
CA GLY A 117 -2.91 0.56 -21.17
C GLY A 117 -3.90 0.92 -20.07
N THR A 118 -3.99 0.10 -19.04
CA THR A 118 -4.79 0.34 -17.82
C THR A 118 -4.42 1.60 -17.04
N LEU A 119 -3.29 2.24 -17.37
CA LEU A 119 -2.84 3.53 -16.82
C LEU A 119 -2.89 4.67 -17.85
N SER A 120 -3.58 4.52 -18.98
CA SER A 120 -3.76 5.64 -19.90
C SER A 120 -4.73 6.65 -19.29
N GLU A 121 -4.45 7.94 -19.46
CA GLU A 121 -5.30 9.08 -19.06
C GLU A 121 -6.73 9.01 -19.61
N ASP A 122 -6.92 8.26 -20.69
CA ASP A 122 -8.18 8.05 -21.41
C ASP A 122 -8.89 6.75 -21.00
N TYR A 123 -8.34 6.01 -20.04
CA TYR A 123 -8.92 4.76 -19.54
C TYR A 123 -10.26 5.11 -18.87
N ASP A 124 -11.34 4.53 -19.38
CA ASP A 124 -12.74 4.78 -19.00
C ASP A 124 -13.40 6.07 -19.54
N LEU A 125 -12.71 6.87 -20.36
CA LEU A 125 -13.27 8.11 -20.93
C LEU A 125 -13.92 7.95 -22.31
N ARG A 126 -14.53 6.79 -22.61
CA ARG A 126 -15.23 6.61 -23.90
C ARG A 126 -16.60 7.29 -23.84
N GLU A 127 -16.79 8.31 -24.68
CA GLU A 127 -18.00 9.15 -24.75
C GLU A 127 -19.28 8.44 -25.21
N ASP A 128 -19.19 7.16 -25.58
CA ASP A 128 -20.31 6.41 -26.14
C ASP A 128 -20.68 5.17 -25.29
N GLN A 129 -21.15 5.36 -24.05
CA GLN A 129 -22.17 4.49 -23.46
C GLN A 129 -22.73 5.00 -22.12
N HIS A 130 -24.02 5.33 -22.18
CA HIS A 130 -24.95 5.48 -21.09
C HIS A 130 -24.97 4.20 -20.22
N HIS A 131 -24.26 4.17 -19.09
CA HIS A 131 -24.44 3.14 -18.06
C HIS A 131 -24.45 3.78 -16.67
N SER A 132 -25.64 3.75 -16.07
CA SER A 132 -26.00 3.91 -14.67
C SER A 132 -25.00 4.62 -13.76
N ARG A 133 -25.33 5.87 -13.40
CA ARG A 133 -24.83 6.53 -12.19
C ARG A 133 -25.05 5.57 -11.02
N MET A 134 -24.00 4.84 -10.61
CA MET A 134 -23.95 4.36 -9.24
C MET A 134 -23.93 5.62 -8.36
N PRO A 135 -24.70 5.67 -7.27
CA PRO A 135 -24.58 6.77 -6.34
C PRO A 135 -23.19 6.63 -5.71
N THR A 136 -22.23 7.42 -6.18
CA THR A 136 -21.07 7.74 -5.37
C THR A 136 -21.61 8.52 -4.19
N GLU A 137 -21.71 7.82 -3.07
CA GLU A 137 -21.94 8.32 -1.73
C GLU A 137 -21.02 9.54 -1.53
N SER A 138 -21.60 10.72 -1.68
CA SER A 138 -20.97 11.99 -1.37
C SER A 138 -20.88 12.12 0.15
N ALA A 139 -19.76 12.60 0.66
CA ALA A 139 -19.51 12.82 2.09
C ALA A 139 -20.48 13.81 2.77
N ASP A 140 -21.48 14.32 2.04
CA ASP A 140 -22.52 15.23 2.50
C ASP A 140 -23.75 14.50 3.09
N ASP A 141 -23.83 13.15 3.04
CA ASP A 141 -25.02 12.37 3.48
C ASP A 141 -24.85 11.63 4.83
N PHE A 142 -23.79 11.92 5.60
CA PHE A 142 -23.71 11.42 6.97
C PHE A 142 -24.64 12.20 7.91
N ASP A 143 -25.91 11.79 7.96
CA ASP A 143 -26.85 12.21 9.00
C ASP A 143 -26.46 11.54 10.33
N PHE A 144 -26.03 12.35 11.29
CA PHE A 144 -25.58 11.93 12.61
C PHE A 144 -26.74 11.67 13.60
N ASP A 145 -28.02 11.76 13.18
CA ASP A 145 -29.13 11.44 14.08
C ASP A 145 -29.44 9.94 14.09
N GLY A 146 -29.04 9.30 15.18
CA GLY A 146 -29.16 7.86 15.39
C GLY A 146 -30.59 7.36 15.35
N LYS A 147 -30.94 6.62 14.29
CA LYS A 147 -31.93 5.54 14.36
C LYS A 147 -31.41 4.29 13.71
N ALA A 148 -30.97 3.37 14.57
CA ALA A 148 -30.72 1.98 14.23
C ALA A 148 -31.99 1.34 13.65
N ASN A 149 -32.01 1.09 12.35
CA ASN A 149 -32.98 0.16 11.77
C ASN A 149 -32.42 -1.26 11.84
N ARG A 150 -32.94 -1.93 12.86
CA ARG A 150 -32.94 -3.36 13.15
C ARG A 150 -33.44 -4.15 11.93
N TYR A 151 -32.67 -5.13 11.48
CA TYR A 151 -33.20 -6.29 10.76
C TYR A 151 -33.79 -7.29 11.76
#